data_AF-A0A1G9IBH2-F1
#
_entry.id   AF-A0A1G9IBH2-F1
#
_cell.length_a   1.000
_cell.length_b   1.000
_cell.length_c   1.000
_cell.angle_alpha   90.00
_cell.angle_beta   90.00
_cell.angle_gamma   90.00
#
_symmetry.space_group_name_H-M   'P 1'
#
loop_
_entity.id
_entity.type
_entity.pdbx_description
1 polymer ?
#
loop_
_entity_poly.entity_id
_entity_poly.type
_entity_poly.pdbx_seq_one_letter_code
_entity_poly.pdbx_strand_id
1 'polypeptide(L)'
;MSSGIPDDHKHARRRRLQATARVRAHRVELALDRARSRAAKALSPNPESVAAHRQAAADAERALAELDAQGRVFTRRDTGARTVLRDTLATAQGGQGHGAQGAQGRGDDRYEVECLTHQSDPLFFDELGEATRAARHSDTWCEACRQLAATPHTVRARARKVLAPARPEIRYTPPEPRLRFDPPSA
;
A
#
# COMPACT_ATOMS: atom_id res chain seq x y z
N MET A 1 37.18 29.47 -44.15
CA MET A 1 37.98 29.00 -42.99
C MET A 1 37.73 27.51 -42.80
N SER A 2 38.69 26.68 -43.19
CA SER A 2 38.57 25.21 -43.11
C SER A 2 38.80 24.79 -41.66
N SER A 3 37.85 24.06 -41.05
CA SER A 3 37.99 23.61 -39.67
C SER A 3 39.21 22.70 -39.55
N GLY A 4 40.21 23.10 -38.76
CA GLY A 4 41.52 22.46 -38.60
C GLY A 4 41.52 21.11 -37.89
N ILE A 5 40.49 20.29 -38.10
CA ILE A 5 40.39 18.93 -37.58
C ILE A 5 40.72 17.99 -38.74
N PRO A 6 41.79 17.18 -38.64
CA PRO A 6 42.15 16.22 -39.68
C PRO A 6 40.99 15.26 -39.96
N ASP A 7 40.74 14.95 -41.23
CA ASP A 7 39.55 14.20 -41.66
C ASP A 7 39.46 12.79 -41.04
N ASP A 8 40.59 12.19 -40.67
CA ASP A 8 40.67 10.93 -39.93
C ASP A 8 39.95 10.98 -38.57
N HIS A 9 40.04 12.12 -37.85
CA HIS A 9 39.35 12.31 -36.60
C HIS A 9 37.83 12.46 -36.79
N LYS A 10 37.39 13.04 -37.91
CA LYS A 10 35.97 13.14 -38.28
C LYS A 10 35.40 11.74 -38.59
N HIS A 11 36.14 10.91 -39.32
CA HIS A 11 35.75 9.52 -39.61
C HIS A 11 35.73 8.65 -38.34
N ALA A 12 36.72 8.76 -37.45
CA ALA A 12 36.74 8.04 -36.18
C ALA A 12 35.60 8.46 -35.24
N ARG A 13 35.27 9.76 -35.20
CA ARG A 13 34.11 10.27 -34.43
C ARG A 13 32.79 9.75 -34.99
N ARG A 14 32.60 9.76 -36.31
CA ARG A 14 31.39 9.23 -36.96
C ARG A 14 31.18 7.75 -36.66
N ARG A 15 32.24 6.93 -36.76
CA ARG A 15 32.21 5.50 -36.41
C ARG A 15 31.80 5.25 -34.96
N ARG A 16 32.37 6.02 -34.01
CA ARG A 16 32.00 5.93 -32.58
C ARG A 16 30.53 6.28 -32.34
N LEU A 17 30.03 7.37 -32.93
CA LEU A 17 28.63 7.77 -32.78
C LEU A 17 27.66 6.72 -33.35
N GLN A 18 27.99 6.14 -34.50
CA GLN A 18 27.20 5.05 -35.09
C GLN A 18 27.19 3.80 -34.21
N ALA A 19 28.33 3.41 -33.65
CA ALA A 19 28.41 2.29 -32.71
C ALA A 19 27.57 2.52 -31.45
N THR A 20 27.66 3.72 -30.85
CA THR A 20 26.83 4.08 -29.68
C THR A 20 25.34 4.09 -30.01
N ALA A 21 24.96 4.60 -31.18
CA ALA A 21 23.57 4.59 -31.64
C ALA A 21 23.03 3.16 -31.79
N ARG A 22 23.82 2.24 -32.36
CA ARG A 22 23.45 0.82 -32.48
C ARG A 22 23.25 0.15 -31.12
N VAL A 23 24.16 0.38 -30.16
CA VAL A 23 24.02 -0.17 -28.80
C VAL A 23 22.78 0.38 -28.10
N ARG A 24 22.46 1.66 -28.27
CA ARG A 24 21.23 2.26 -27.73
C ARG A 24 19.97 1.66 -28.36
N ALA A 25 19.94 1.52 -29.68
CA ALA A 25 18.82 0.90 -30.39
C ALA A 25 18.57 -0.53 -29.88
N HIS A 26 19.61 -1.35 -29.80
CA HIS A 26 19.51 -2.72 -29.29
C HIS A 26 19.01 -2.78 -27.82
N ARG A 27 19.44 -1.84 -26.96
CA ARG A 27 18.92 -1.77 -25.58
C ARG A 27 17.43 -1.43 -25.53
N VAL A 28 16.97 -0.53 -26.42
CA VAL A 28 15.55 -0.18 -26.52
C VAL A 28 14.74 -1.38 -27.02
N GLU A 29 15.23 -2.09 -28.04
CA GLU A 29 14.60 -3.31 -28.55
C GLU A 29 14.46 -4.37 -27.45
N LEU A 30 15.54 -4.66 -26.71
CA LEU A 30 15.48 -5.58 -25.57
C LEU A 30 14.50 -5.14 -24.48
N ALA A 31 14.41 -3.84 -24.21
CA ALA A 31 13.47 -3.31 -23.22
C ALA A 31 12.02 -3.48 -23.69
N LEU A 32 11.74 -3.24 -24.98
CA LEU A 32 10.44 -3.45 -25.60
C LEU A 32 10.05 -4.93 -25.60
N ASP A 33 10.97 -5.84 -25.91
CA ASP A 33 10.70 -7.28 -25.88
C ASP A 33 10.41 -7.78 -24.46
N ARG A 34 11.14 -7.27 -23.46
CA ARG A 34 10.84 -7.52 -22.04
C ARG A 34 9.50 -6.93 -21.61
N ALA A 35 9.09 -5.79 -22.17
CA ALA A 35 7.79 -5.21 -21.89
C ALA A 35 6.67 -6.05 -22.54
N ARG A 36 6.84 -6.46 -23.79
CA ARG A 36 5.91 -7.33 -24.54
C ARG A 36 5.75 -8.68 -23.86
N SER A 37 6.83 -9.32 -23.41
CA SER A 37 6.74 -10.61 -22.71
C SER A 37 6.03 -10.49 -21.36
N ARG A 38 6.26 -9.39 -20.62
CA ARG A 38 5.51 -9.10 -19.40
C ARG A 38 4.02 -8.86 -19.67
N ALA A 39 3.69 -8.11 -20.72
CA ALA A 39 2.30 -7.88 -21.13
C ALA A 39 1.60 -9.17 -21.57
N ALA A 40 2.27 -10.03 -22.33
CA ALA A 40 1.74 -11.34 -22.72
C ALA A 40 1.48 -12.24 -21.50
N LYS A 41 2.41 -12.28 -20.54
CA LYS A 41 2.23 -13.00 -19.28
C LYS A 41 1.07 -12.45 -18.44
N ALA A 42 0.81 -11.15 -18.49
CA ALA A 42 -0.33 -10.53 -17.81
C ALA A 42 -1.67 -10.84 -18.48
N LEU A 43 -1.69 -10.98 -19.82
CA LEU A 43 -2.90 -11.30 -20.59
C LEU A 43 -3.30 -12.77 -20.48
N SER A 44 -2.33 -13.69 -20.40
CA SER A 44 -2.58 -15.12 -20.20
C SER A 44 -1.69 -15.66 -19.07
N PRO A 45 -2.01 -15.33 -17.80
CA PRO A 45 -1.22 -15.84 -16.70
C PRO A 45 -1.43 -17.35 -16.57
N ASN A 46 -0.36 -18.10 -16.29
CA ASN A 46 -0.45 -19.54 -16.10
C ASN A 46 -1.40 -19.82 -14.91
N PRO A 47 -2.49 -20.58 -15.08
CA PRO A 47 -3.48 -20.81 -14.02
C PRO A 47 -2.87 -21.39 -12.75
N GLU A 48 -1.85 -22.26 -12.86
CA GLU A 48 -1.15 -22.83 -11.70
C GLU A 48 -0.38 -21.75 -10.92
N SER A 49 0.27 -20.83 -11.63
CA SER A 49 0.98 -19.71 -10.99
C SER A 49 0.02 -18.75 -10.30
N VAL A 50 -1.14 -18.47 -10.89
CA VAL A 50 -2.18 -17.64 -10.28
C VAL A 50 -2.76 -18.32 -9.04
N ALA A 51 -3.02 -19.62 -9.11
CA ALA A 51 -3.50 -20.40 -7.97
C ALA A 51 -2.47 -20.40 -6.83
N ALA A 52 -1.18 -20.61 -7.15
CA ALA A 52 -0.11 -20.54 -6.16
C ALA A 52 0.01 -19.14 -5.52
N HIS A 53 -0.10 -18.06 -6.31
CA HIS A 53 -0.11 -16.70 -5.78
C HIS A 53 -1.32 -16.41 -4.89
N ARG A 54 -2.51 -16.89 -5.27
CA ARG A 54 -3.72 -16.77 -4.44
C ARG A 54 -3.59 -17.54 -3.14
N GLN A 55 -3.03 -18.75 -3.20
CA GLN A 55 -2.78 -19.56 -2.02
C GLN A 55 -1.79 -18.86 -1.08
N ALA A 56 -0.66 -18.38 -1.61
CA ALA A 56 0.32 -17.64 -0.83
C ALA A 56 -0.27 -16.37 -0.19
N ALA A 57 -1.15 -15.64 -0.90
CA ALA A 57 -1.85 -14.50 -0.34
C ALA A 57 -2.80 -14.90 0.79
N ALA A 58 -3.59 -15.96 0.61
CA ALA A 58 -4.48 -16.48 1.65
C ALA A 58 -3.71 -17.00 2.87
N ASP A 59 -2.54 -17.61 2.67
CA ASP A 59 -1.65 -18.07 3.73
C ASP A 59 -1.07 -16.88 4.51
N ALA A 60 -0.63 -15.83 3.81
CA ALA A 60 -0.16 -14.59 4.42
C ALA A 60 -1.26 -13.88 5.23
N GLU A 61 -2.48 -13.82 4.72
CA GLU A 61 -3.64 -13.26 5.43
C GLU A 61 -3.97 -14.05 6.70
N ARG A 62 -3.93 -15.40 6.64
CA ARG A 62 -4.12 -16.25 7.82
C ARG A 62 -3.03 -16.04 8.86
N ALA A 63 -1.76 -16.01 8.45
CA ALA A 63 -0.65 -15.74 9.35
C ALA A 63 -0.77 -14.37 10.03
N LEU A 64 -1.20 -13.34 9.29
CA LEU A 64 -1.48 -12.03 9.87
C LEU A 64 -2.65 -12.05 10.86
N ALA A 65 -3.71 -12.80 10.57
CA ALA A 65 -4.85 -12.96 11.49
C ALA A 65 -4.45 -13.68 12.79
N GLU A 66 -3.58 -14.69 12.71
CA GLU A 66 -3.02 -15.38 13.88
C GLU A 66 -2.17 -14.44 14.73
N LEU A 67 -1.31 -13.62 14.10
CA LEU A 67 -0.52 -12.62 14.82
C LEU A 67 -1.39 -11.52 15.45
N ASP A 68 -2.48 -11.12 14.78
CA ASP A 68 -3.46 -10.17 15.32
C ASP A 68 -4.19 -10.76 16.54
N ALA A 69 -4.60 -12.03 16.47
CA ALA A 69 -5.19 -12.75 17.60
C ALA A 69 -4.23 -12.87 18.80
N GLN A 70 -2.93 -12.93 18.54
CA GLN A 70 -1.88 -12.92 19.57
C GLN A 70 -1.55 -11.51 20.10
N GLY A 71 -2.20 -10.46 19.60
CA GLY A 71 -1.94 -9.07 19.99
C GLY A 71 -0.60 -8.52 19.49
N ARG A 72 -0.04 -9.12 18.42
CA ARG A 72 1.24 -8.71 17.82
C ARG A 72 1.08 -7.77 16.62
N VAL A 73 -0.15 -7.49 16.21
CA VAL A 73 -0.47 -6.46 15.22
C VAL A 73 -0.95 -5.22 15.95
N PHE A 74 -0.34 -4.08 15.67
CA PHE A 74 -0.68 -2.80 16.29
C PHE A 74 -1.30 -1.90 15.24
N THR A 75 -2.48 -1.37 15.55
CA THR A 75 -3.17 -0.40 14.70
C THR A 75 -3.26 0.93 15.43
N ARG A 76 -2.68 1.98 14.84
CA ARG A 76 -2.80 3.34 15.34
C ARG A 76 -4.21 3.87 15.10
N ARG A 77 -4.83 4.43 16.15
CA ARG A 77 -6.22 4.91 16.11
C ARG A 77 -6.40 6.18 15.25
N ASP A 78 -5.37 7.01 15.19
CA ASP A 78 -5.41 8.33 14.55
C ASP A 78 -5.16 8.26 13.05
N THR A 79 -4.17 7.49 12.61
CA THR A 79 -3.77 7.36 11.20
C THR A 79 -4.27 6.07 10.55
N GLY A 80 -4.73 5.10 11.33
CA GLY A 80 -5.05 3.75 10.85
C GLY A 80 -3.82 2.94 10.42
N ALA A 81 -2.60 3.44 10.68
CA ALA A 81 -1.38 2.74 10.32
C ALA A 81 -1.26 1.42 11.11
N ARG A 82 -0.92 0.34 10.39
CA ARG A 82 -0.75 -1.00 10.93
C ARG A 82 0.72 -1.38 10.92
N THR A 83 1.18 -1.93 12.03
CA THR A 83 2.50 -2.53 12.21
C THR A 83 2.35 -3.94 12.74
N VAL A 84 3.33 -4.79 12.46
CA VAL A 84 3.38 -6.16 12.96
C VAL A 84 4.71 -6.38 13.67
N LEU A 85 4.65 -7.11 14.79
CA LEU A 85 5.81 -7.58 15.52
C LEU A 85 5.94 -9.10 15.34
N ARG A 86 7.07 -9.55 14.81
CA ARG A 86 7.40 -10.98 14.63
C ARG A 86 8.56 -11.36 15.53
N ASP A 87 8.58 -12.61 15.98
CA ASP A 87 9.73 -13.19 16.69
C ASP A 87 10.48 -14.05 15.67
N THR A 88 11.66 -13.62 15.26
CA THR A 88 12.44 -14.23 14.17
C THR A 88 12.89 -15.64 14.52
N LEU A 89 13.13 -15.93 15.81
CA LEU A 89 13.54 -17.26 16.29
C LEU A 89 12.36 -18.23 16.32
N ALA A 90 11.19 -17.80 16.81
CA ALA A 90 9.98 -18.62 16.77
C ALA A 90 9.50 -18.89 15.32
N THR A 91 9.68 -17.91 14.42
CA THR A 91 9.31 -18.06 13.01
C THR A 91 10.23 -19.03 12.27
N ALA A 92 11.54 -19.02 12.58
CA ALA A 92 12.52 -19.95 11.99
C ALA A 92 12.32 -21.42 12.44
N GLN A 93 11.76 -21.65 13.63
CA GLN A 93 11.51 -23.00 14.15
C GLN A 93 10.19 -23.61 13.68
N GLY A 94 9.28 -22.83 13.07
CA GLY A 94 7.91 -23.23 12.75
C GLY A 94 7.49 -23.26 11.27
N GLY A 95 8.29 -22.75 10.32
CA GLY A 95 7.81 -22.59 8.94
C GLY A 95 8.86 -22.69 7.84
N GLN A 96 8.62 -23.59 6.88
CA GLN A 96 9.27 -23.59 5.57
C GLN A 96 8.81 -22.38 4.76
N GLY A 97 9.77 -21.55 4.31
CA GLY A 97 9.68 -20.75 3.09
C GLY A 97 8.96 -19.40 3.19
N HIS A 98 9.72 -18.30 3.09
CA HIS A 98 9.85 -17.51 1.85
C HIS A 98 10.73 -16.28 2.10
N GLY A 99 11.93 -16.28 1.52
CA GLY A 99 12.58 -15.06 1.03
C GLY A 99 13.01 -14.00 2.04
N ALA A 100 13.61 -14.36 3.18
CA ALA A 100 14.48 -13.43 3.92
C ALA A 100 15.82 -13.26 3.19
N GLN A 101 15.81 -12.76 1.95
CA GLN A 101 17.03 -12.30 1.28
C GLN A 101 17.31 -10.88 1.74
N GLY A 102 17.92 -10.74 2.92
CA GLY A 102 18.33 -9.41 3.41
C GLY A 102 18.89 -9.37 4.82
N ALA A 103 18.53 -10.30 5.70
CA ALA A 103 19.05 -10.28 7.07
C ALA A 103 20.45 -10.90 7.13
N GLN A 104 21.48 -10.07 6.95
CA GLN A 104 22.75 -10.28 7.63
C GLN A 104 22.51 -10.14 9.14
N GLY A 105 21.81 -11.11 9.74
CA GLY A 105 21.57 -11.15 11.17
C GLY A 105 22.88 -11.41 11.88
N ARG A 106 23.40 -10.40 12.57
CA ARG A 106 24.22 -10.64 13.76
C ARG A 106 23.32 -11.40 14.75
N GLY A 107 23.89 -12.33 15.51
CA GLY A 107 23.16 -13.32 16.30
C GLY A 107 22.24 -12.83 17.42
N ASP A 108 21.89 -11.54 17.48
CA ASP A 108 21.11 -10.92 18.55
C ASP A 108 19.70 -10.43 18.11
N ASP A 109 19.43 -10.28 16.81
CA ASP A 109 18.19 -9.69 16.26
C ASP A 109 16.93 -10.59 16.37
N ARG A 110 16.39 -10.73 17.59
CA ARG A 110 15.29 -11.66 17.92
C ARG A 110 13.90 -11.21 17.47
N TYR A 111 13.64 -9.91 17.41
CA TYR A 111 12.32 -9.35 17.13
C TYR A 111 12.36 -8.46 15.90
N GLU A 112 11.40 -8.67 15.00
CA GLU A 112 11.24 -7.91 13.77
C GLU A 112 9.98 -7.06 13.86
N VAL A 113 10.06 -5.79 13.48
CA VAL A 113 8.93 -4.87 13.41
C VAL A 113 8.80 -4.32 11.99
N GLU A 114 7.65 -4.55 11.36
CA GLU A 114 7.37 -4.11 9.99
C GLU A 114 6.12 -3.21 9.94
N CYS A 115 6.13 -2.19 9.08
CA CYS A 115 4.96 -1.37 8.82
C CYS A 115 4.18 -1.93 7.65
N LEU A 116 3.08 -2.63 7.95
CA LEU A 116 2.21 -3.24 6.94
C LEU A 116 1.52 -2.21 6.03
N THR A 117 1.28 -0.99 6.53
CA THR A 117 0.63 0.07 5.74
C THR A 117 1.50 0.60 4.63
N HIS A 118 2.81 0.71 4.84
CA HIS A 118 3.74 1.30 3.87
C HIS A 118 4.76 0.32 3.31
N GLN A 119 4.79 -0.93 3.81
CA GLN A 119 5.75 -1.96 3.43
C GLN A 119 7.19 -1.43 3.50
N SER A 120 7.50 -0.70 4.57
CA SER A 120 8.85 -0.19 4.82
C SER A 120 9.77 -1.31 5.26
N ASP A 121 11.08 -1.10 5.08
CA ASP A 121 12.09 -2.04 5.57
C ASP A 121 11.87 -2.37 7.06
N PRO A 122 11.96 -3.65 7.44
CA PRO A 122 11.74 -4.07 8.82
C PRO A 122 12.86 -3.59 9.73
N LEU A 123 12.51 -3.27 10.98
CA LEU A 123 13.46 -3.00 12.06
C LEU A 123 13.66 -4.24 12.91
N PHE A 124 14.88 -4.43 13.39
CA PHE A 124 15.25 -5.55 14.24
C PHE A 124 15.64 -5.07 15.64
N PHE A 125 15.28 -5.86 16.64
CA PHE A 125 15.50 -5.58 18.05
C PHE A 125 15.83 -6.86 18.81
N ASP A 126 16.68 -6.74 19.81
CA ASP A 126 17.05 -7.86 20.69
C ASP A 126 16.01 -8.05 21.80
N GLU A 127 15.43 -6.93 22.28
CA GLU A 127 14.49 -6.90 23.40
C GLU A 127 13.03 -6.71 22.95
N LEU A 128 12.12 -7.51 23.53
CA LEU A 128 10.68 -7.43 23.25
C LEU A 128 10.10 -6.06 23.63
N GLY A 129 10.60 -5.45 24.71
CA GLY A 129 10.13 -4.15 25.18
C GLY A 129 10.40 -3.04 24.17
N GLU A 130 11.57 -3.04 23.55
CA GLU A 130 11.95 -2.10 22.50
C GLU A 130 11.15 -2.33 21.22
N ALA A 131 11.06 -3.57 20.77
CA ALA A 131 10.25 -3.95 19.62
C ALA A 131 8.78 -3.53 19.79
N THR A 132 8.20 -3.74 20.98
CA THR A 132 6.81 -3.36 21.26
C THR A 132 6.61 -1.85 21.25
N ARG A 133 7.57 -1.07 21.78
CA ARG A 133 7.53 0.40 21.71
C ARG A 133 7.60 0.87 20.26
N ALA A 134 8.52 0.32 19.47
CA ALA A 134 8.66 0.64 18.05
C ALA A 134 7.39 0.30 17.26
N ALA A 135 6.78 -0.86 17.54
CA ALA A 135 5.55 -1.28 16.88
C ALA A 135 4.37 -0.32 17.18
N ARG A 136 4.25 0.16 18.43
CA ARG A 136 3.21 1.14 18.82
C ARG A 136 3.44 2.54 18.25
N HIS A 137 4.69 2.95 18.08
CA HIS A 137 5.08 4.30 17.65
C HIS A 137 5.72 4.29 16.26
N SER A 138 4.95 3.87 15.26
CA SER A 138 5.43 3.71 13.88
C SER A 138 5.94 4.99 13.22
N ASP A 139 5.51 6.16 13.67
CA ASP A 139 5.95 7.48 13.22
C ASP A 139 7.39 7.84 13.62
N THR A 140 7.92 7.18 14.65
CA THR A 140 9.30 7.44 15.08
C THR A 140 10.32 6.96 14.05
N TRP A 141 9.98 5.92 13.27
CA TRP A 141 10.91 5.28 12.36
C TRP A 141 10.39 5.12 10.92
N CYS A 142 9.09 4.96 10.69
CA CYS A 142 8.52 4.93 9.35
C CYS A 142 8.22 6.37 8.89
N GLU A 143 8.98 6.85 7.91
CA GLU A 143 8.84 8.22 7.39
C GLU A 143 7.43 8.50 6.87
N ALA A 144 6.82 7.54 6.17
CA ALA A 144 5.45 7.69 5.67
C ALA A 144 4.43 7.79 6.82
N CYS A 145 4.57 7.00 7.90
CA CYS A 145 3.75 7.15 9.10
C CYS A 145 3.97 8.51 9.78
N ARG A 146 5.21 9.01 9.77
CA ARG A 146 5.53 10.34 10.31
C ARG A 146 4.85 11.45 9.51
N GLN A 147 4.87 11.35 8.19
CA GLN A 147 4.18 12.30 7.31
C GLN A 147 2.66 12.25 7.51
N LEU A 148 2.08 11.05 7.65
CA LEU A 148 0.65 10.89 7.97
C LEU A 148 0.27 11.55 9.30
N ALA A 149 1.11 11.40 10.34
CA ALA A 149 0.87 12.04 11.63
C ALA A 149 1.04 13.58 11.56
N ALA A 150 1.99 14.06 10.74
CA ALA A 150 2.25 15.48 10.54
C ALA A 150 1.18 16.19 9.70
N THR A 151 0.49 15.46 8.81
CA THR A 151 -0.68 15.97 8.11
C THR A 151 -1.93 15.71 8.95
N PRO A 152 -2.46 16.69 9.71
CA PRO A 152 -3.77 16.50 10.32
C PRO A 152 -4.73 16.16 9.20
N HIS A 153 -5.35 14.98 9.28
CA HIS A 153 -6.45 14.63 8.41
C HIS A 153 -7.51 15.71 8.63
N THR A 154 -7.56 16.73 7.77
CA THR A 154 -8.79 17.49 7.57
C THR A 154 -9.78 16.41 7.17
N VAL A 155 -10.64 16.03 8.11
CA VAL A 155 -11.73 15.09 7.85
C VAL A 155 -12.56 15.78 6.78
N ARG A 156 -12.23 15.54 5.50
CA ARG A 156 -13.19 15.59 4.42
C ARG A 156 -14.11 14.44 4.76
N ALA A 157 -15.05 14.71 5.67
CA ALA A 157 -16.30 14.01 5.71
C ALA A 157 -16.70 13.95 4.25
N ARG A 158 -16.62 12.75 3.66
CA ARG A 158 -17.33 12.48 2.43
C ARG A 158 -18.74 12.90 2.80
N ALA A 159 -19.15 14.07 2.34
CA ALA A 159 -20.54 14.41 2.26
C ALA A 159 -21.10 13.27 1.41
N ARG A 160 -21.63 12.23 2.07
CA ARG A 160 -22.73 11.50 1.51
C ARG A 160 -23.66 12.64 1.14
N LYS A 161 -23.77 12.94 -0.15
CA LYS A 161 -25.01 13.49 -0.68
C LYS A 161 -26.03 12.42 -0.33
N VAL A 162 -26.49 12.44 0.92
CA VAL A 162 -27.83 12.03 1.26
C VAL A 162 -28.63 12.92 0.35
N LEU A 163 -29.14 12.36 -0.76
CA LEU A 163 -30.33 12.92 -1.35
C LEU A 163 -31.27 13.05 -0.16
N ALA A 164 -31.49 14.28 0.29
CA ALA A 164 -32.50 14.53 1.30
C ALA A 164 -33.75 13.79 0.83
N PRO A 165 -34.42 12.99 1.67
CA PRO A 165 -35.75 12.51 1.31
C PRO A 165 -36.55 13.74 0.92
N ALA A 166 -37.15 13.70 -0.27
CA ALA A 166 -38.00 14.78 -0.75
C ALA A 166 -38.91 15.21 0.41
N ARG A 167 -38.91 16.52 0.73
CA ARG A 167 -39.83 17.07 1.72
C ARG A 167 -41.21 16.49 1.42
N PRO A 168 -41.89 15.81 2.36
CA PRO A 168 -43.27 15.44 2.12
C PRO A 168 -44.03 16.74 1.87
N GLU A 169 -44.61 16.86 0.69
CA GLU A 169 -45.53 17.94 0.36
C GLU A 169 -46.71 17.82 1.32
N ILE A 170 -46.71 18.63 2.39
CA ILE A 170 -47.83 18.70 3.32
C ILE A 170 -48.93 19.43 2.55
N ARG A 171 -49.80 18.65 1.88
CA ARG A 171 -51.06 19.17 1.37
C ARG A 171 -51.87 19.63 2.57
N TYR A 172 -52.03 20.93 2.70
CA TYR A 172 -52.90 21.53 3.70
C TYR A 172 -54.35 21.18 3.33
N THR A 173 -54.94 20.23 4.04
CA THR A 173 -56.39 20.06 4.09
C THR A 173 -56.94 21.09 5.07
N PRO A 174 -57.75 22.08 4.62
CA PRO A 174 -58.38 22.99 5.56
C PRO A 174 -59.29 22.21 6.52
N PRO A 175 -59.31 22.58 7.81
CA PRO A 175 -60.18 21.93 8.77
C PRO A 175 -61.66 22.16 8.40
N GLU A 176 -62.47 21.10 8.43
CA GLU A 176 -63.91 21.21 8.24
C GLU A 176 -64.52 22.20 9.25
N PRO A 177 -65.49 23.04 8.83
CA PRO A 177 -66.15 23.96 9.74
C PRO A 177 -66.89 23.16 10.80
N ARG A 178 -66.45 23.29 12.06
CA ARG A 178 -67.15 22.73 13.22
C ARG A 178 -68.56 23.29 13.28
N LEU A 179 -69.55 22.43 13.06
CA LEU A 179 -70.94 22.71 13.39
C LEU A 179 -71.00 23.06 14.89
N ARG A 180 -71.38 24.30 15.18
CA ARG A 180 -71.64 24.77 16.54
C ARG A 180 -72.82 23.97 17.08
N PHE A 181 -72.58 23.18 18.11
CA PHE A 181 -73.63 22.61 18.94
C PHE A 181 -73.97 23.67 20.00
N ASP A 182 -75.09 24.34 19.84
CA ASP A 182 -75.66 25.15 20.91
C ASP A 182 -76.33 24.21 21.92
N PRO A 183 -75.99 24.29 23.22
CA PRO A 183 -76.67 23.50 24.24
C PRO A 183 -78.10 24.02 24.46
N PRO A 184 -79.06 23.15 24.81
CA PRO A 184 -80.44 23.57 25.07
C PRO A 184 -80.50 24.45 26.32
N SER A 185 -81.10 25.63 26.17
CA SER A 185 -81.45 26.50 27.29
C SER A 185 -82.46 25.80 28.20
N ALA A 186 -82.22 25.88 29.51
CA ALA A 186 -83.16 25.49 30.55
C ALA A 186 -84.39 26.40 30.58
#